data_AF-A0A496WAG4-F1
#
_entry.id   AF-A0A496WAG4-F1
#
_cell.length_a   1.000
_cell.length_b   1.000
_cell.length_c   1.000
_cell.angle_alpha   90.00
_cell.angle_beta   90.00
_cell.angle_gamma   90.00
#
_symmetry.space_group_name_H-M   'P 1'
#
loop_
_entity.id
_entity.type
_entity.pdbx_description
1 polymer ?
#
loop_
_entity_poly.entity_id
_entity_poly.type
_entity_poly.pdbx_seq_one_letter_code
_entity_poly.pdbx_strand_id
1 'polypeptide(L)'
;MGKNTKRKLPKKLIKQELNELSVRANKKEVKILGLVSEEIEANAKVPNMNPYVALKYFKSDWQCFSDWESQELKEFSSFLEVLSKHTWQQVYNTGSKIPKHGLAYTKYEIDEVKSEAIKSRLKSVEKEISEDINFFELRVNQDKLRVHGFQSQSAFFLVVLDRNHEVFPM
;
A
#
# COMPACT_ATOMS: atom_id res chain seq x y z
N MET A 1 -31.38 -50.72 8.39
CA MET A 1 -31.88 -49.95 7.23
C MET A 1 -31.66 -48.45 7.49
N GLY A 2 -30.52 -47.89 7.08
CA GLY A 2 -30.19 -46.49 7.31
C GLY A 2 -30.76 -45.57 6.24
N LYS A 3 -31.67 -44.65 6.62
CA LYS A 3 -32.21 -43.62 5.71
C LYS A 3 -31.19 -42.50 5.52
N ASN A 4 -30.55 -42.49 4.36
CA ASN A 4 -29.59 -41.46 3.96
C ASN A 4 -30.33 -40.18 3.55
N THR A 5 -30.57 -39.28 4.52
CA THR A 5 -31.20 -37.98 4.27
C THR A 5 -30.13 -37.02 3.74
N LYS A 6 -30.13 -36.78 2.42
CA LYS A 6 -29.32 -35.73 1.79
C LYS A 6 -29.71 -34.38 2.41
N ARG A 7 -28.84 -33.83 3.27
CA ARG A 7 -28.99 -32.48 3.84
C ARG A 7 -29.10 -31.49 2.68
N LYS A 8 -30.27 -30.88 2.50
CA LYS A 8 -30.48 -29.84 1.50
C LYS A 8 -29.73 -28.58 1.95
N LEU A 9 -28.77 -28.14 1.13
CA LEU A 9 -28.05 -26.89 1.34
C LEU A 9 -29.04 -25.71 1.46
N PRO A 10 -28.93 -24.87 2.50
CA PRO A 10 -29.87 -23.78 2.75
C PRO A 10 -29.64 -22.61 1.78
N LYS A 11 -30.22 -22.73 0.58
CA LYS A 11 -30.09 -21.78 -0.54
C LYS A 11 -30.47 -20.32 -0.23
N LYS A 12 -31.29 -20.08 0.80
CA LYS A 12 -31.70 -18.74 1.23
C LYS A 12 -30.57 -17.99 1.95
N LEU A 13 -29.85 -18.67 2.83
CA LEU A 13 -28.71 -18.11 3.56
C LEU A 13 -27.55 -17.80 2.60
N ILE A 14 -27.27 -18.72 1.67
CA ILE A 14 -26.26 -18.52 0.60
C ILE A 14 -26.58 -17.29 -0.28
N LYS A 15 -27.87 -17.00 -0.51
CA LYS A 15 -28.30 -15.81 -1.28
C LYS A 15 -28.19 -14.50 -0.49
N GLN A 16 -28.28 -14.55 0.85
CA GLN A 16 -28.10 -13.37 1.69
C GLN A 16 -26.62 -12.99 1.79
N GLU A 17 -25.71 -13.96 1.95
CA GLU A 17 -24.25 -13.71 1.91
C GLU A 17 -23.80 -13.08 0.59
N LEU A 18 -24.34 -13.53 -0.56
CA LEU A 18 -24.06 -12.92 -1.87
C LEU A 18 -24.47 -11.43 -1.98
N ASN A 19 -25.39 -10.97 -1.14
CA ASN A 19 -25.86 -9.59 -1.13
C ASN A 19 -25.14 -8.71 -0.10
N GLU A 20 -24.38 -9.27 0.84
CA GLU A 20 -23.78 -8.49 1.93
C GLU A 20 -22.42 -7.86 1.57
N LEU A 21 -21.69 -8.37 0.56
CA LEU A 21 -20.57 -7.70 -0.11
C LEU A 21 -20.13 -8.57 -1.31
N SER A 22 -20.89 -8.58 -2.40
CA SER A 22 -20.40 -9.21 -3.64
C SER A 22 -19.52 -8.22 -4.40
N VAL A 23 -18.21 -8.45 -4.36
CA VAL A 23 -17.30 -7.80 -5.30
C VAL A 23 -17.58 -8.40 -6.69
N ARG A 24 -18.34 -7.67 -7.51
CA ARG A 24 -18.40 -7.93 -8.96
C ARG A 24 -17.08 -7.47 -9.56
N ALA A 25 -16.07 -8.34 -9.51
CA ALA A 25 -14.83 -8.13 -10.23
C ALA A 25 -14.63 -9.29 -11.21
N ASN A 26 -14.39 -8.97 -12.48
CA ASN A 26 -13.93 -9.94 -13.44
C ASN A 26 -12.46 -10.33 -13.14
N LYS A 27 -11.96 -11.42 -13.72
CA LYS A 27 -10.60 -11.91 -13.44
C LYS A 27 -9.49 -10.86 -13.66
N LYS A 28 -9.67 -9.92 -14.59
CA LYS A 28 -8.71 -8.83 -14.84
C LYS A 28 -8.79 -7.77 -13.74
N GLU A 29 -9.98 -7.39 -13.30
CA GLU A 29 -10.20 -6.45 -12.20
C GLU A 29 -9.68 -6.99 -10.87
N VAL A 30 -9.93 -8.27 -10.60
CA VAL A 30 -9.38 -9.01 -9.44
C VAL A 30 -7.85 -8.92 -9.45
N LYS A 31 -7.21 -9.16 -10.61
CA LYS A 31 -5.76 -9.04 -10.78
C LYS A 31 -5.25 -7.60 -10.61
N ILE A 32 -5.96 -6.60 -11.12
CA ILE A 32 -5.60 -5.17 -10.99
C ILE A 32 -5.63 -4.75 -9.52
N LEU A 33 -6.71 -5.10 -8.83
CA LEU A 33 -6.93 -4.73 -7.43
C LEU A 33 -6.14 -5.60 -6.45
N GLY A 34 -5.42 -6.62 -6.95
CA GLY A 34 -4.73 -7.59 -6.11
C GLY A 34 -5.67 -8.32 -5.15
N LEU A 35 -6.95 -8.43 -5.49
CA LEU A 35 -7.92 -9.19 -4.71
C LEU A 35 -7.63 -10.66 -4.97
N VAL A 36 -7.32 -11.40 -3.93
CA VAL A 36 -6.88 -12.79 -4.06
C VAL A 36 -8.07 -13.67 -3.68
N SER A 37 -8.49 -14.61 -4.54
CA SER A 37 -9.40 -15.68 -4.10
C SER A 37 -8.63 -16.61 -3.15
N GLU A 38 -9.32 -17.28 -2.21
CA GLU A 38 -8.73 -18.21 -1.23
C GLU A 38 -7.73 -19.21 -1.86
N GLU A 39 -7.97 -19.60 -3.12
CA GLU A 39 -7.13 -20.53 -3.89
C GLU A 39 -5.78 -19.95 -4.35
N ILE A 40 -5.67 -18.62 -4.50
CA ILE A 40 -4.42 -17.92 -4.81
C ILE A 40 -3.69 -17.49 -3.52
N GLU A 41 -4.42 -17.33 -2.40
CA GLU A 41 -3.89 -17.03 -1.07
C GLU A 41 -2.91 -18.12 -0.59
N ALA A 42 -3.16 -19.38 -0.98
CA ALA A 42 -2.26 -20.51 -0.73
C ALA A 42 -0.91 -20.42 -1.48
N ASN A 43 -0.76 -19.59 -2.53
CA ASN A 43 0.40 -19.58 -3.42
C ASN A 43 1.02 -18.20 -3.74
N ALA A 44 0.31 -17.09 -3.52
CA ALA A 44 0.80 -15.73 -3.75
C ALA A 44 1.19 -15.06 -2.43
N LYS A 45 2.37 -15.38 -1.90
CA LYS A 45 2.91 -14.67 -0.73
C LYS A 45 3.10 -13.20 -1.08
N VAL A 46 2.50 -12.28 -0.31
CA VAL A 46 2.63 -10.81 -0.47
C VAL A 46 4.08 -10.34 -0.73
N PRO A 47 5.13 -10.85 -0.05
CA PRO A 47 6.52 -10.50 -0.34
C PRO A 47 6.97 -10.73 -1.80
N ASN A 48 6.32 -11.62 -2.54
CA ASN A 48 6.65 -11.94 -3.93
C ASN A 48 5.87 -11.09 -4.95
N MET A 49 4.93 -10.26 -4.50
CA MET A 49 4.16 -9.39 -5.39
C MET A 49 4.98 -8.17 -5.79
N ASN A 50 4.77 -7.70 -7.03
CA ASN A 50 5.34 -6.45 -7.53
C ASN A 50 4.46 -5.27 -7.10
N PRO A 51 5.02 -4.23 -6.47
CA PRO A 51 4.25 -3.11 -5.99
C PRO A 51 3.81 -2.15 -7.10
N TYR A 52 2.70 -1.47 -6.88
CA TYR A 52 2.29 -0.30 -7.65
C TYR A 52 1.77 0.81 -6.72
N VAL A 53 1.76 2.05 -7.18
CA VAL A 53 1.29 3.18 -6.39
C VAL A 53 -0.21 3.39 -6.59
N ALA A 54 -0.94 3.49 -5.49
CA ALA A 54 -2.36 3.83 -5.45
C ALA A 54 -2.55 5.16 -4.71
N LEU A 55 -3.38 6.05 -5.27
CA LEU A 55 -3.60 7.40 -4.74
C LEU A 55 -4.91 7.55 -3.94
N LYS A 56 -5.59 6.44 -3.59
CA LYS A 56 -6.90 6.46 -2.92
C LYS A 56 -6.90 7.31 -1.64
N TYR A 57 -5.81 7.27 -0.87
CA TYR A 57 -5.65 7.97 0.40
C TYR A 57 -4.71 9.18 0.31
N PHE A 58 -4.41 9.64 -0.90
CA PHE A 58 -3.49 10.74 -1.11
C PHE A 58 -4.08 12.06 -0.56
N LYS A 59 -3.36 12.72 0.35
CA LYS A 59 -3.76 14.01 0.96
C LYS A 59 -3.00 15.15 0.27
N SER A 60 -3.61 15.71 -0.77
CA SER A 60 -3.01 16.76 -1.62
C SER A 60 -3.06 18.18 -1.01
N ASP A 61 -3.62 18.33 0.18
CA ASP A 61 -3.82 19.61 0.88
C ASP A 61 -2.58 20.10 1.65
N TRP A 62 -1.45 19.43 1.50
CA TRP A 62 -0.14 19.85 2.03
C TRP A 62 0.88 20.05 0.92
N GLN A 63 1.17 18.95 0.21
CA GLN A 63 1.97 18.94 -1.00
C GLN A 63 1.21 18.13 -2.03
N CYS A 64 1.18 18.64 -3.24
CA CYS A 64 0.64 17.97 -4.41
C CYS A 64 1.67 17.95 -5.54
N PHE A 65 1.36 17.21 -6.61
CA PHE A 65 2.30 17.05 -7.72
C PHE A 65 2.62 18.37 -8.43
N SER A 66 1.75 19.40 -8.36
CA SER A 66 2.07 20.71 -8.93
C SER A 66 3.06 21.53 -8.09
N ASP A 67 3.28 21.16 -6.83
CA ASP A 67 4.26 21.84 -5.96
C ASP A 67 5.69 21.29 -6.17
N TRP A 68 5.81 20.16 -6.88
CA TRP A 68 7.08 19.53 -7.23
C TRP A 68 7.59 20.10 -8.55
N GLU A 69 8.90 20.34 -8.62
CA GLU A 69 9.56 20.81 -9.81
C GLU A 69 9.63 19.73 -10.90
N SER A 70 9.85 20.14 -12.15
CA SER A 70 9.91 19.20 -13.29
C SER A 70 10.95 18.08 -13.09
N GLN A 71 12.09 18.38 -12.49
CA GLN A 71 13.12 17.38 -12.20
C GLN A 71 12.67 16.41 -11.09
N GLU A 72 11.99 16.90 -10.06
CA GLU A 72 11.45 16.10 -8.95
C GLU A 72 10.34 15.16 -9.43
N LEU A 73 9.48 15.62 -10.34
CA LEU A 73 8.46 14.78 -10.99
C LEU A 73 9.06 13.71 -11.91
N LYS A 74 10.18 14.00 -12.56
CA LYS A 74 10.94 13.01 -13.34
C LYS A 74 11.55 11.93 -12.43
N GLU A 75 12.05 12.33 -11.26
CA GLU A 75 12.54 11.40 -10.23
C GLU A 75 11.40 10.56 -9.67
N PHE A 76 10.24 11.15 -9.42
CA PHE A 76 9.03 10.40 -9.04
C PHE A 76 8.64 9.36 -10.09
N SER A 77 8.65 9.74 -11.37
CA SER A 77 8.36 8.80 -12.48
C SER A 77 9.36 7.64 -12.50
N SER A 78 10.65 7.93 -12.30
CA SER A 78 11.70 6.91 -12.20
C SER A 78 11.50 6.00 -10.98
N PHE A 79 11.05 6.57 -9.85
CA PHE A 79 10.69 5.82 -8.66
C PHE A 79 9.55 4.83 -8.93
N LEU A 80 8.50 5.23 -9.66
CA LEU A 80 7.39 4.33 -10.03
C LEU A 80 7.89 3.14 -10.85
N GLU A 81 8.78 3.38 -11.82
CA GLU A 81 9.38 2.31 -12.62
C GLU A 81 10.24 1.38 -11.77
N VAL A 82 11.07 1.93 -10.88
CA VAL A 82 11.92 1.13 -9.98
C VAL A 82 11.05 0.29 -9.05
N LEU A 83 10.05 0.89 -8.41
CA LEU A 83 9.15 0.21 -7.48
C LEU A 83 8.46 -0.97 -8.16
N SER A 84 7.88 -0.76 -9.34
CA SER A 84 7.15 -1.81 -10.08
C SER A 84 8.01 -2.98 -10.56
N LYS A 85 9.33 -2.77 -10.71
CA LYS A 85 10.30 -3.82 -11.08
C LYS A 85 10.78 -4.66 -9.88
N HIS A 86 10.54 -4.19 -8.65
CA HIS A 86 10.89 -4.92 -7.44
C HIS A 86 9.74 -5.82 -6.98
N THR A 87 10.03 -6.83 -6.17
CA THR A 87 9.04 -7.45 -5.27
C THR A 87 9.06 -6.75 -3.92
N TRP A 88 7.98 -6.86 -3.14
CA TRP A 88 7.95 -6.34 -1.77
C TRP A 88 9.12 -6.83 -0.91
N GLN A 89 9.51 -8.10 -1.03
CA GLN A 89 10.69 -8.64 -0.34
C GLN A 89 11.96 -7.86 -0.70
N GLN A 90 12.16 -7.56 -1.99
CA GLN A 90 13.30 -6.78 -2.43
C GLN A 90 13.23 -5.33 -1.93
N VAL A 91 12.04 -4.73 -1.88
CA VAL A 91 11.81 -3.41 -1.28
C VAL A 91 12.23 -3.41 0.19
N TYR A 92 11.75 -4.37 0.99
CA TYR A 92 12.10 -4.45 2.43
C TYR A 92 13.62 -4.59 2.64
N ASN A 93 14.26 -5.41 1.79
CA ASN A 93 15.71 -5.62 1.85
C ASN A 93 16.53 -4.36 1.52
N THR A 94 15.93 -3.30 0.97
CA THR A 94 16.62 -2.00 0.79
C THR A 94 16.81 -1.25 2.11
N GLY A 95 15.96 -1.48 3.11
CA GLY A 95 16.05 -0.83 4.42
C GLY A 95 17.23 -1.30 5.27
N SER A 96 17.67 -2.54 5.07
CA SER A 96 18.72 -3.20 5.86
C SER A 96 20.15 -2.87 5.40
N LYS A 97 20.32 -2.12 4.31
CA LYS A 97 21.64 -1.77 3.77
C LYS A 97 22.20 -0.53 4.46
N ILE A 98 23.46 -0.60 4.89
CA ILE A 98 24.25 0.53 5.40
C ILE A 98 25.45 0.71 4.46
N PRO A 99 25.57 1.84 3.73
CA PRO A 99 24.67 2.98 3.72
C PRO A 99 23.31 2.67 3.08
N LYS A 100 22.26 3.38 3.51
CA LYS A 100 20.91 3.27 2.93
C LYS A 100 20.95 3.76 1.49
N HIS A 101 20.67 2.86 0.54
CA HIS A 101 20.64 3.14 -0.90
C HIS A 101 19.37 2.60 -1.56
N GLY A 102 19.00 3.17 -2.71
CA GLY A 102 17.81 2.78 -3.46
C GLY A 102 16.55 3.30 -2.77
N LEU A 103 15.51 2.46 -2.67
CA LEU A 103 14.21 2.81 -2.08
C LEU A 103 14.26 3.01 -0.55
N ALA A 104 15.30 2.48 0.11
CA ALA A 104 15.57 2.53 1.56
C ALA A 104 14.32 2.49 2.45
N TYR A 105 13.55 1.40 2.31
CA TYR A 105 12.37 1.13 3.12
C TYR A 105 12.61 1.36 4.61
N THR A 106 11.82 2.26 5.22
CA THR A 106 11.95 2.60 6.64
C THR A 106 10.56 2.66 7.27
N LYS A 107 10.25 1.68 8.14
CA LYS A 107 9.05 1.70 8.99
C LYS A 107 9.22 2.73 10.10
N TYR A 108 8.10 3.30 10.53
CA TYR A 108 8.03 4.21 11.67
C TYR A 108 6.64 4.18 12.28
N GLU A 109 6.54 4.64 13.53
CA GLU A 109 5.25 4.93 14.16
C GLU A 109 4.83 6.36 13.85
N ILE A 110 3.54 6.61 13.60
CA ILE A 110 3.04 7.96 13.27
C ILE A 110 3.37 8.96 14.38
N ASP A 111 3.46 8.50 15.62
CA ASP A 111 3.81 9.35 16.75
C ASP A 111 5.25 9.87 16.74
N GLU A 112 6.16 9.22 16.02
CA GLU A 112 7.57 9.62 15.85
C GLU A 112 7.76 10.72 14.79
N VAL A 113 6.74 11.00 13.97
CA VAL A 113 6.78 12.04 12.94
C VAL A 113 6.92 13.42 13.57
N LYS A 114 7.93 14.18 13.16
CA LYS A 114 8.25 15.50 13.75
C LYS A 114 7.37 16.63 13.20
N SER A 115 6.91 16.53 11.96
CA SER A 115 6.03 17.53 11.34
C SER A 115 4.57 17.28 11.74
N GLU A 116 4.00 18.16 12.56
CA GLU A 116 2.59 18.09 12.99
C GLU A 116 1.61 18.16 11.80
N ALA A 117 1.97 18.91 10.76
CA ALA A 117 1.18 18.99 9.52
C ALA A 117 1.08 17.62 8.83
N ILE A 118 2.18 16.87 8.74
CA ILE A 118 2.19 15.55 8.12
C ILE A 118 1.57 14.51 9.06
N LYS A 119 1.90 14.57 10.36
CA LYS A 119 1.38 13.67 11.40
C LYS A 119 -0.15 13.66 11.43
N SER A 120 -0.79 14.83 11.44
CA SER A 120 -2.26 14.94 11.45
C SER A 120 -2.91 14.29 10.22
N ARG A 121 -2.28 14.36 9.04
CA ARG A 121 -2.75 13.73 7.80
C ARG A 121 -2.61 12.22 7.84
N LEU A 122 -1.48 11.71 8.30
CA LEU A 122 -1.26 10.27 8.50
C LEU A 122 -2.29 9.71 9.50
N LYS A 123 -2.50 10.35 10.64
CA LYS A 123 -3.54 9.97 11.63
C LYS A 123 -4.96 10.03 11.07
N SER A 124 -5.24 10.93 10.12
CA SER A 124 -6.56 10.96 9.47
C SER A 124 -6.81 9.70 8.64
N VAL A 125 -5.79 9.20 7.94
CA VAL A 125 -5.87 7.97 7.14
C VAL A 125 -5.83 6.73 8.02
N GLU A 126 -5.06 6.74 9.10
CA GLU A 126 -5.02 5.65 10.09
C GLU A 126 -6.43 5.29 10.59
N LYS A 127 -7.29 6.29 10.84
CA LYS A 127 -8.70 6.08 11.23
C LYS A 127 -9.58 5.45 10.14
N GLU A 128 -9.17 5.52 8.89
CA GLU A 128 -9.90 4.98 7.73
C GLU A 128 -9.46 3.53 7.41
N ILE A 129 -8.39 3.03 8.05
CA ILE A 129 -7.78 1.73 7.75
C ILE A 129 -7.67 0.86 9.02
N SER A 130 -7.21 -0.38 8.85
CA SER A 130 -7.03 -1.34 9.96
C SER A 130 -5.85 -0.95 10.85
N GLU A 131 -5.98 -1.14 12.17
CA GLU A 131 -4.96 -0.82 13.18
C GLU A 131 -3.62 -1.55 12.97
N ASP A 132 -3.65 -2.74 12.36
CA ASP A 132 -2.43 -3.54 12.10
C ASP A 132 -1.57 -3.01 10.93
N ILE A 133 -2.04 -1.99 10.21
CA ILE A 133 -1.34 -1.46 9.04
C ILE A 133 -0.28 -0.45 9.47
N ASN A 134 0.98 -0.79 9.21
CA ASN A 134 2.11 0.06 9.52
C ASN A 134 2.40 1.05 8.38
N PHE A 135 2.69 2.30 8.75
CA PHE A 135 3.21 3.30 7.83
C PHE A 135 4.72 3.16 7.65
N PHE A 136 5.20 3.59 6.48
CA PHE A 136 6.62 3.62 6.17
C PHE A 136 6.92 4.69 5.12
N GLU A 137 8.20 4.99 4.97
CA GLU A 137 8.71 5.84 3.90
C GLU A 137 9.45 5.04 2.84
N LEU A 138 9.42 5.56 1.62
CA LEU A 138 10.30 5.17 0.53
C LEU A 138 11.01 6.39 -0.04
N ARG A 139 12.26 6.19 -0.44
CA ARG A 139 13.04 7.20 -1.14
C ARG A 139 12.64 7.28 -2.60
N VAL A 140 12.31 8.49 -3.05
CA VAL A 140 12.13 8.79 -4.47
C VAL A 140 13.48 9.06 -5.13
N ASN A 141 14.37 9.77 -4.44
CA ASN A 141 15.74 10.00 -4.88
C ASN A 141 16.75 9.69 -3.75
N GLN A 142 18.04 9.77 -4.06
CA GLN A 142 19.09 9.53 -3.06
C GLN A 142 19.37 10.72 -2.14
N ASP A 143 18.70 11.86 -2.39
CA ASP A 143 18.77 13.07 -1.59
C ASP A 143 17.54 13.16 -0.67
N LYS A 144 16.77 14.24 -0.70
CA LYS A 144 15.70 14.55 0.27
C LYS A 144 14.28 14.04 -0.08
N LEU A 145 13.97 13.69 -1.34
CA LEU A 145 12.59 13.37 -1.73
C LEU A 145 12.14 12.02 -1.16
N ARG A 146 11.05 12.05 -0.40
CA ARG A 146 10.39 10.88 0.18
C ARG A 146 8.91 10.83 -0.16
N VAL A 147 8.37 9.63 -0.04
CA VAL A 147 6.94 9.36 -0.06
C VAL A 147 6.54 8.51 1.13
N HIS A 148 5.40 8.85 1.72
CA HIS A 148 4.89 8.21 2.92
C HIS A 148 3.56 7.53 2.60
N GLY A 149 3.41 6.32 3.11
CA GLY A 149 2.24 5.52 2.83
C GLY A 149 2.27 4.20 3.56
N PHE A 150 1.40 3.30 3.13
CA PHE A 150 1.30 1.96 3.67
C PHE A 150 1.09 0.95 2.55
N GLN A 151 1.20 -0.32 2.90
CA GLN A 151 1.02 -1.42 1.97
C GLN A 151 -0.28 -2.17 2.25
N SER A 152 -0.98 -2.56 1.18
CA SER A 152 -1.95 -3.65 1.23
C SER A 152 -1.83 -4.48 -0.05
N GLN A 153 -1.57 -5.78 0.10
CA GLN A 153 -1.26 -6.67 -1.01
C GLN A 153 -0.11 -6.09 -1.87
N SER A 154 -0.32 -5.92 -3.18
CA SER A 154 0.61 -5.28 -4.11
C SER A 154 0.54 -3.75 -4.10
N ALA A 155 -0.47 -3.13 -3.49
CA ALA A 155 -0.61 -1.68 -3.54
C ALA A 155 0.26 -1.01 -2.47
N PHE A 156 1.06 -0.04 -2.88
CA PHE A 156 1.57 1.03 -2.03
C PHE A 156 0.58 2.18 -2.09
N PHE A 157 -0.18 2.38 -1.01
CA PHE A 157 -1.07 3.53 -0.90
C PHE A 157 -0.25 4.75 -0.50
N LEU A 158 0.01 5.64 -1.47
CA LEU A 158 0.66 6.92 -1.23
C LEU A 158 -0.30 7.83 -0.47
N VAL A 159 0.16 8.34 0.67
CA VAL A 159 -0.63 9.22 1.53
C VAL A 159 -0.10 10.65 1.50
N VAL A 160 1.22 10.84 1.64
CA VAL A 160 1.85 12.18 1.63
C VAL A 160 3.13 12.18 0.78
N LEU A 161 3.32 13.27 0.04
CA LEU A 161 4.60 13.64 -0.58
C LEU A 161 5.43 14.41 0.46
N ASP A 162 6.71 14.06 0.59
CA ASP A 162 7.65 14.76 1.46
C ASP A 162 8.86 15.21 0.65
N ARG A 163 8.72 16.38 0.01
CA ARG A 163 9.73 17.00 -0.84
C ARG A 163 11.01 17.39 -0.09
N ASN A 164 10.93 17.71 1.20
CA ASN A 164 12.03 18.29 1.97
C ASN A 164 12.50 17.43 3.14
N HIS A 165 12.04 16.18 3.23
CA HIS A 165 12.34 15.28 4.34
C HIS A 165 11.89 15.86 5.70
N GLU A 166 10.72 16.50 5.73
CA GLU A 166 10.14 17.18 6.89
C GLU A 166 9.53 16.20 7.91
N VAL A 167 9.27 14.95 7.53
CA VAL A 167 8.79 13.93 8.47
C VAL A 167 9.88 13.60 9.49
N PHE A 168 11.12 13.43 9.02
CA PHE A 168 12.31 13.13 9.83
C PHE A 168 13.49 14.03 9.45
N PRO A 169 13.42 15.34 9.75
CA PRO A 169 14.51 16.26 9.45
C PRO A 169 15.79 15.79 10.14
N MET A 170 16.87 15.82 9.37
CA MET A 170 18.24 15.53 9.81
C MET A 170 18.75 16.61 10.75
#